data_AF-K1UV02-F1
#
_entry.id   AF-K1UV02-F1
#
_cell.length_a   1.000
_cell.length_b   1.000
_cell.length_c   1.000
_cell.angle_alpha   90.00
_cell.angle_beta   90.00
_cell.angle_gamma   90.00
#
_symmetry.space_group_name_H-M   'P 1'
#
loop_
_entity.id
_entity.type
_entity.pdbx_description
1 polymer ?
#
loop_
_entity_poly.entity_id
_entity_poly.type
_entity_poly.pdbx_seq_one_letter_code
_entity_poly.pdbx_strand_id
1 'polypeptide(L)'
;MKYEPYRSYADRFNVYALCTASESTFDNGGSTFFDVIVDSYNSPVISNNLHGSQWKNHILERCIGPEFIEKIHDAHIKKTTDPNTIPTKPNGESNEYEPYYYVHDYIAQFAVVVNTKSDFGGAYNNREYGFHYFITPSDSYRAPKTFAHELGHSLLGLGDEYSNGYLLGDKELKSLNLSSVEDPAKIKWTQLLGFRNTYTCRNAYGSKMLVSSYECIMRDTNYQFCEVCRLQGYKRMSQLVKDAELYVA
;
A
#
# COMPACT_ATOMS: atom_id res chain seq x y z
N MET A 1 -5.58 -8.78 -12.84
CA MET A 1 -4.20 -8.93 -12.33
C MET A 1 -3.25 -9.30 -13.47
N LYS A 2 -2.33 -8.41 -13.89
CA LYS A 2 -1.41 -8.64 -15.03
C LYS A 2 0.07 -8.82 -14.65
N TYR A 3 0.47 -8.32 -13.49
CA TYR A 3 1.86 -8.32 -13.01
C TYR A 3 2.08 -9.48 -12.04
N GLU A 4 3.25 -10.10 -12.05
CA GLU A 4 3.65 -11.00 -10.96
C GLU A 4 4.05 -10.20 -9.72
N PRO A 5 3.73 -10.66 -8.49
CA PRO A 5 3.13 -11.97 -8.15
C PRO A 5 1.59 -12.00 -8.27
N TYR A 6 0.94 -10.86 -8.48
CA TYR A 6 -0.53 -10.74 -8.41
C TYR A 6 -1.25 -11.66 -9.39
N ARG A 7 -0.65 -11.91 -10.56
CA ARG A 7 -1.20 -12.79 -11.59
C ARG A 7 -1.29 -14.23 -11.10
N SER A 8 -0.23 -14.76 -10.48
CA SER A 8 -0.22 -16.14 -9.97
C SER A 8 -1.12 -16.35 -8.76
N TYR A 9 -1.43 -15.28 -8.02
CA TYR A 9 -2.32 -15.29 -6.86
C TYR A 9 -3.72 -14.74 -7.19
N ALA A 10 -4.07 -14.58 -8.48
CA ALA A 10 -5.28 -13.88 -8.88
C ALA A 10 -6.57 -14.55 -8.34
N ASP A 11 -6.55 -15.87 -8.18
CA ASP A 11 -7.61 -16.69 -7.57
C ASP A 11 -7.73 -16.51 -6.05
N ARG A 12 -6.76 -15.84 -5.42
CA ARG A 12 -6.72 -15.57 -3.97
C ARG A 12 -7.11 -14.14 -3.62
N PHE A 13 -7.44 -13.31 -4.60
CA PHE A 13 -7.95 -11.96 -4.35
C PHE A 13 -9.47 -11.95 -4.31
N ASN A 14 -10.02 -11.56 -3.17
CA ASN A 14 -11.39 -11.06 -3.09
C ASN A 14 -11.34 -9.53 -3.22
N VAL A 15 -11.96 -8.99 -4.26
CA VAL A 15 -11.96 -7.54 -4.55
C VAL A 15 -13.39 -7.03 -4.45
N TYR A 16 -13.59 -6.04 -3.58
CA TYR A 16 -14.89 -5.40 -3.38
C TYR A 16 -14.78 -3.94 -3.78
N ALA A 17 -15.73 -3.48 -4.60
CA ALA A 17 -15.83 -2.08 -4.99
C ALA A 17 -16.88 -1.38 -4.14
N LEU A 18 -16.47 -0.36 -3.38
CA LEU A 18 -17.37 0.53 -2.66
C LEU A 18 -17.57 1.79 -3.49
N CYS A 19 -18.80 2.02 -3.95
CA CYS A 19 -19.14 3.26 -4.64
C CYS A 19 -19.44 4.34 -3.60
N THR A 20 -18.53 5.31 -3.47
CA THR A 20 -18.72 6.50 -2.66
C THR A 20 -19.15 7.67 -3.54
N ALA A 21 -20.10 8.47 -3.06
CA ALA A 21 -20.61 9.62 -3.80
C ALA A 21 -19.81 10.88 -3.43
N SER A 22 -19.36 11.62 -4.44
CA SER A 22 -18.71 12.93 -4.30
C SER A 22 -19.58 14.00 -4.95
N GLU A 23 -19.58 15.21 -4.40
CA GLU A 23 -20.33 16.33 -4.98
C GLU A 23 -19.64 16.91 -6.22
N SER A 24 -18.30 16.81 -6.28
CA SER A 24 -17.50 17.22 -7.42
C SER A 24 -16.51 16.15 -7.86
N THR A 25 -15.82 16.42 -8.96
CA THR A 25 -14.61 15.70 -9.37
C THR A 25 -13.38 16.29 -8.68
N PHE A 26 -12.29 15.52 -8.67
CA PHE A 26 -10.99 15.95 -8.13
C PHE A 26 -10.49 17.23 -8.82
N ASP A 27 -10.57 17.27 -10.16
CA ASP A 27 -10.02 18.37 -10.97
C ASP A 27 -10.78 19.70 -10.81
N ASN A 28 -12.00 19.68 -10.27
CA ASN A 28 -12.86 20.87 -10.15
C ASN A 28 -12.80 21.54 -8.77
N GLY A 29 -11.95 21.06 -7.85
CA GLY A 29 -11.70 21.71 -6.55
C GLY A 29 -12.91 21.78 -5.61
N GLY A 30 -13.96 20.99 -5.85
CA GLY A 30 -15.11 20.89 -4.94
C GLY A 30 -14.95 19.78 -3.90
N SER A 31 -16.02 19.51 -3.16
CA SER A 31 -16.05 18.49 -2.11
C SER A 31 -16.08 17.08 -2.70
N THR A 32 -15.07 16.28 -2.35
CA THR A 32 -15.00 14.86 -2.69
C THR A 32 -15.13 14.01 -1.41
N PHE A 33 -15.60 12.77 -1.56
CA PHE A 33 -15.82 11.87 -0.42
C PHE A 33 -14.53 11.65 0.38
N PHE A 34 -13.47 11.30 -0.33
CA PHE A 34 -12.11 11.32 0.20
C PHE A 34 -11.42 12.55 -0.38
N ASP A 35 -11.29 13.59 0.45
CA ASP A 35 -10.59 14.83 0.13
C ASP A 35 -9.09 14.55 -0.11
N VAL A 36 -8.75 14.14 -1.32
CA VAL A 36 -7.36 13.85 -1.72
C VAL A 36 -6.68 15.16 -2.08
N ILE A 37 -5.52 15.41 -1.46
CA ILE A 37 -4.64 16.53 -1.77
C ILE A 37 -3.32 16.01 -2.29
N VAL A 38 -2.69 16.75 -3.21
CA VAL A 38 -1.38 16.43 -3.77
C VAL A 38 -0.43 17.53 -3.37
N ASP A 39 0.67 17.18 -2.70
CA ASP A 39 1.67 18.16 -2.28
C ASP A 39 2.59 18.61 -3.44
N SER A 40 3.50 19.53 -3.16
CA SER A 40 4.47 20.04 -4.14
C SER A 40 5.44 18.97 -4.69
N TYR A 41 5.53 17.82 -4.05
CA TYR A 41 6.35 16.68 -4.47
C TYR A 41 5.55 15.63 -5.25
N ASN A 42 4.32 15.95 -5.65
CA ASN A 42 3.39 15.05 -6.33
C ASN A 42 3.01 13.82 -5.48
N SER A 43 3.00 13.98 -4.14
CA SER A 43 2.64 12.95 -3.18
C SER A 43 1.17 13.12 -2.76
N PRO A 44 0.25 12.23 -3.17
CA PRO A 44 -1.16 12.32 -2.83
C PRO A 44 -1.43 11.78 -1.43
N VAL A 45 -2.17 12.50 -0.59
CA VAL A 45 -2.70 12.03 0.71
C VAL A 45 -4.20 12.26 0.80
N ILE A 46 -4.90 11.45 1.60
CA ILE A 46 -6.20 11.89 2.12
C ILE A 46 -5.93 13.01 3.13
N SER A 47 -6.45 14.20 2.86
CA SER A 47 -6.39 15.38 3.72
C SER A 47 -6.89 15.04 5.12
N ASN A 48 -5.98 15.13 6.10
CA ASN A 48 -6.24 14.78 7.48
C ASN A 48 -6.57 16.01 8.36
N ASN A 49 -6.24 17.24 7.93
CA ASN A 49 -6.71 18.51 8.51
C ASN A 49 -6.16 19.72 7.73
N LEU A 50 -6.99 20.67 7.28
CA LEU A 50 -6.51 22.01 6.89
C LEU A 50 -6.89 23.10 7.92
N HIS A 51 -7.92 22.91 8.77
CA HIS A 51 -8.46 24.00 9.61
C HIS A 51 -9.04 23.60 10.99
N GLY A 52 -8.45 22.61 11.70
CA GLY A 52 -8.77 22.29 13.10
C GLY A 52 -10.18 21.70 13.27
N SER A 53 -10.36 20.38 13.43
CA SER A 53 -10.27 19.77 14.77
C SER A 53 -10.74 18.31 14.75
N GLN A 54 -10.67 17.61 13.63
CA GLN A 54 -10.96 16.16 13.59
C GLN A 54 -9.99 15.47 12.65
N TRP A 55 -9.13 14.64 13.23
CA TRP A 55 -8.21 13.80 12.47
C TRP A 55 -9.05 12.77 11.70
N LYS A 56 -8.91 12.70 10.37
CA LYS A 56 -9.52 11.62 9.55
C LYS A 56 -8.79 10.27 9.69
N ASN A 57 -8.23 10.01 10.87
CA ASN A 57 -7.59 8.74 11.19
C ASN A 57 -8.64 7.63 11.12
N HIS A 58 -8.23 6.47 10.62
CA HIS A 58 -9.12 5.32 10.42
C HIS A 58 -10.37 5.59 9.55
N ILE A 59 -10.37 6.63 8.69
CA ILE A 59 -11.57 7.00 7.91
C ILE A 59 -12.06 5.84 7.03
N LEU A 60 -11.15 5.04 6.50
CA LEU A 60 -11.50 3.92 5.62
C LEU A 60 -12.13 2.77 6.42
N GLU A 61 -11.59 2.48 7.59
CA GLU A 61 -12.09 1.49 8.54
C GLU A 61 -13.40 1.93 9.18
N ARG A 62 -13.63 3.24 9.32
CA ARG A 62 -14.90 3.81 9.78
C ARG A 62 -15.97 3.77 8.69
N CYS A 63 -15.60 4.02 7.44
CA CYS A 63 -16.50 3.90 6.30
C CYS A 63 -16.88 2.44 6.03
N ILE A 64 -15.96 1.51 6.26
CA ILE A 64 -16.20 0.08 6.18
C ILE A 64 -16.60 -0.46 7.57
N GLY A 65 -17.88 -0.29 7.91
CA GLY A 65 -18.43 -0.80 9.17
C GLY A 65 -18.48 -2.34 9.23
N PRO A 66 -18.68 -2.91 10.44
CA PRO A 66 -18.85 -4.35 10.64
C PRO A 66 -19.90 -4.95 9.72
N GLU A 67 -21.01 -4.23 9.49
CA GLU A 67 -22.10 -4.68 8.63
C GLU A 67 -21.70 -4.85 7.16
N PHE A 68 -20.73 -4.08 6.67
CA PHE A 68 -20.19 -4.30 5.32
C PHE A 68 -19.33 -5.56 5.29
N ILE A 69 -18.48 -5.76 6.30
CA ILE A 69 -17.58 -6.92 6.41
C ILE A 69 -18.39 -8.22 6.59
N GLU A 70 -19.43 -8.20 7.42
CA GLU A 70 -20.37 -9.33 7.64
C GLU A 70 -21.10 -9.73 6.34
N LYS A 71 -21.37 -8.79 5.44
CA LYS A 71 -22.01 -9.08 4.14
C LYS A 71 -21.06 -9.68 3.11
N ILE A 72 -19.77 -9.39 3.20
CA ILE A 72 -18.77 -9.79 2.18
C ILE A 72 -17.95 -11.01 2.56
N HIS A 73 -17.84 -11.30 3.86
CA HIS A 73 -17.02 -12.37 4.42
C HIS A 73 -17.95 -13.35 5.14
N ASP A 74 -17.82 -14.66 4.92
CA ASP A 74 -18.67 -15.71 5.53
C ASP A 74 -18.49 -15.85 7.07
N ALA A 75 -18.09 -14.78 7.77
CA ALA A 75 -17.78 -14.77 9.18
C ALA A 75 -18.84 -14.04 10.02
N HIS A 76 -19.21 -14.74 11.09
CA HIS A 76 -20.02 -14.31 12.22
C HIS A 76 -19.25 -13.29 13.07
N ILE A 77 -18.85 -12.16 12.48
CA ILE A 77 -18.26 -11.07 13.24
C ILE A 77 -19.37 -10.50 14.10
N LYS A 78 -19.22 -10.56 15.42
CA LYS A 78 -20.15 -9.86 16.30
C LYS A 78 -19.96 -8.37 16.04
N LYS A 79 -21.05 -7.62 15.85
CA LYS A 79 -21.02 -6.16 15.96
C LYS A 79 -20.44 -5.77 17.32
N THR A 80 -19.13 -5.54 17.37
CA THR A 80 -18.41 -5.25 18.62
C THR A 80 -18.47 -3.77 18.96
N THR A 81 -18.78 -2.88 18.00
CA THR A 81 -18.70 -1.44 18.22
C THR A 81 -19.60 -0.63 17.28
N ASP A 82 -20.18 0.46 17.80
CA ASP A 82 -20.75 1.55 17.01
C ASP A 82 -19.61 2.52 16.62
N PRO A 83 -19.37 2.78 15.31
CA PRO A 83 -18.28 3.64 14.83
C PRO A 83 -18.35 5.11 15.30
N ASN A 84 -19.44 5.50 15.98
CA ASN A 84 -19.60 6.83 16.57
C ASN A 84 -19.41 6.86 18.10
N THR A 85 -19.10 5.72 18.73
CA THR A 85 -18.92 5.62 20.18
C THR A 85 -17.45 5.35 20.52
N ILE A 86 -16.81 6.25 21.28
CA ILE A 86 -15.43 6.06 21.75
C ILE A 86 -15.45 5.10 22.94
N PRO A 87 -14.84 3.90 22.85
CA PRO A 87 -14.80 2.98 23.98
C PRO A 87 -13.86 3.51 25.05
N THR A 88 -14.33 3.51 26.30
CA THR A 88 -13.48 3.74 27.47
C THR A 88 -13.13 2.39 28.09
N LYS A 89 -11.83 2.10 28.28
CA LYS A 89 -11.39 0.87 28.95
C LYS A 89 -11.69 0.93 30.46
N PRO A 90 -11.81 -0.22 31.13
CA PRO A 90 -12.04 -0.28 32.59
C PRO A 90 -10.95 0.40 33.44
N ASN A 91 -9.74 0.56 32.89
CA ASN A 91 -8.61 1.24 33.53
C ASN A 91 -8.58 2.76 33.27
N GLY A 92 -9.59 3.32 32.60
CA GLY A 92 -9.68 4.74 32.27
C GLY A 92 -8.87 5.17 31.03
N GLU A 93 -8.15 4.25 30.39
CA GLU A 93 -7.51 4.52 29.11
C GLU A 93 -8.56 4.45 27.99
N SER A 94 -8.49 5.36 27.01
CA SER A 94 -9.32 5.30 25.81
C SER A 94 -8.43 5.22 24.59
N ASN A 95 -8.58 4.15 23.81
CA ASN A 95 -8.12 4.13 22.43
C ASN A 95 -9.36 4.12 21.55
N GLU A 96 -9.71 5.30 21.01
CA GLU A 96 -10.87 5.47 20.12
C GLU A 96 -10.79 4.61 18.85
N TYR A 97 -9.60 4.08 18.52
CA TYR A 97 -9.33 3.34 17.30
C TYR A 97 -9.24 1.81 17.47
N GLU A 98 -9.12 1.31 18.69
CA GLU A 98 -9.08 -0.13 18.99
C GLU A 98 -10.24 -0.93 18.35
N PRO A 99 -11.47 -0.39 18.30
CA PRO A 99 -12.58 -1.01 17.59
C PRO A 99 -12.40 -1.26 16.10
N TYR A 100 -11.47 -0.57 15.43
CA TYR A 100 -11.29 -0.67 13.98
C TYR A 100 -10.17 -1.63 13.60
N TYR A 101 -9.35 -2.07 14.55
CA TYR A 101 -8.20 -2.91 14.24
C TYR A 101 -8.58 -4.27 13.66
N TYR A 102 -9.77 -4.80 13.98
CA TYR A 102 -10.27 -6.04 13.37
C TYR A 102 -10.40 -5.94 11.85
N VAL A 103 -10.60 -4.74 11.28
CA VAL A 103 -10.68 -4.56 9.82
C VAL A 103 -9.41 -5.05 9.15
N HIS A 104 -8.24 -4.88 9.80
CA HIS A 104 -6.96 -5.35 9.29
C HIS A 104 -6.76 -6.87 9.36
N ASP A 105 -7.64 -7.60 10.06
CA ASP A 105 -7.64 -9.07 10.05
C ASP A 105 -8.34 -9.64 8.80
N TYR A 106 -9.24 -8.85 8.18
CA TYR A 106 -10.08 -9.29 7.06
C TYR A 106 -9.82 -8.53 5.75
N ILE A 107 -9.35 -7.28 5.84
CA ILE A 107 -9.03 -6.43 4.68
C ILE A 107 -7.52 -6.25 4.62
N ALA A 108 -6.92 -6.89 3.61
CA ALA A 108 -5.48 -6.80 3.39
C ALA A 108 -5.04 -5.45 2.81
N GLN A 109 -5.92 -4.73 2.10
CA GLN A 109 -5.57 -3.49 1.42
C GLN A 109 -6.81 -2.64 1.07
N PHE A 110 -6.70 -1.33 1.26
CA PHE A 110 -7.62 -0.35 0.67
C PHE A 110 -7.00 0.32 -0.56
N ALA A 111 -7.80 0.47 -1.61
CA ALA A 111 -7.43 1.18 -2.83
C ALA A 111 -8.38 2.37 -3.02
N VAL A 112 -7.85 3.59 -2.96
CA VAL A 112 -8.59 4.82 -3.24
C VAL A 112 -8.33 5.22 -4.68
N VAL A 113 -9.33 5.03 -5.52
CA VAL A 113 -9.24 5.31 -6.95
C VAL A 113 -9.83 6.70 -7.23
N VAL A 114 -8.99 7.61 -7.71
CA VAL A 114 -9.36 9.03 -7.90
C VAL A 114 -9.77 9.27 -9.35
N ASN A 115 -10.95 9.85 -9.54
CA ASN A 115 -11.43 10.23 -10.87
C ASN A 115 -10.70 11.48 -11.40
N THR A 116 -9.56 11.25 -12.04
CA THR A 116 -8.73 12.29 -12.66
C THR A 116 -7.82 11.69 -13.74
N LYS A 117 -7.37 12.55 -14.64
CA LYS A 117 -6.32 12.26 -15.64
C LYS A 117 -4.92 12.61 -15.15
N SER A 118 -4.81 13.34 -14.03
CA SER A 118 -3.55 13.72 -13.41
C SER A 118 -2.76 12.47 -12.99
N ASP A 119 -1.44 12.54 -13.15
CA ASP A 119 -0.55 11.40 -12.92
C ASP A 119 0.14 11.52 -11.56
N PHE A 120 -0.41 10.82 -10.57
CA PHE A 120 0.12 10.73 -9.22
C PHE A 120 -0.15 9.34 -8.63
N GLY A 121 0.56 8.99 -7.58
CA GLY A 121 0.38 7.75 -6.85
C GLY A 121 1.00 7.89 -5.48
N GLY A 122 0.42 7.23 -4.48
CA GLY A 122 0.97 7.23 -3.14
C GLY A 122 0.41 6.13 -2.28
N ALA A 123 1.26 5.56 -1.44
CA ALA A 123 0.94 4.48 -0.53
C ALA A 123 1.24 4.88 0.91
N TYR A 124 0.28 4.62 1.80
CA TYR A 124 0.37 4.92 3.22
C TYR A 124 0.16 3.64 4.01
N ASN A 125 1.15 3.33 4.85
CA ASN A 125 1.14 2.14 5.68
C ASN A 125 1.59 2.48 7.11
N ASN A 126 0.67 3.07 7.86
CA ASN A 126 0.74 3.29 9.29
C ASN A 126 -0.55 2.80 9.96
N ARG A 127 -0.53 1.51 10.35
CA ARG A 127 -1.68 0.83 10.97
C ARG A 127 -2.08 1.40 12.33
N GLU A 128 -1.12 1.96 13.07
CA GLU A 128 -1.38 2.58 14.38
C GLU A 128 -2.35 3.77 14.26
N TYR A 129 -2.28 4.50 13.15
CA TYR A 129 -3.14 5.65 12.84
C TYR A 129 -4.23 5.34 11.80
N GLY A 130 -4.38 4.07 11.40
CA GLY A 130 -5.40 3.66 10.43
C GLY A 130 -5.15 4.14 9.00
N PHE A 131 -3.88 4.39 8.67
CA PHE A 131 -3.48 4.72 7.32
C PHE A 131 -2.95 3.47 6.66
N HIS A 132 -3.84 2.66 6.09
CA HIS A 132 -3.46 1.46 5.34
C HIS A 132 -4.13 1.47 3.97
N TYR A 133 -3.64 2.30 3.05
CA TYR A 133 -4.25 2.48 1.74
C TYR A 133 -3.23 2.93 0.70
N PHE A 134 -3.60 2.82 -0.57
CA PHE A 134 -2.95 3.57 -1.62
C PHE A 134 -3.95 4.38 -2.43
N ILE A 135 -3.44 5.43 -3.05
CA ILE A 135 -4.15 6.33 -3.94
C ILE A 135 -3.61 6.15 -5.36
N THR A 136 -4.50 6.08 -6.34
CA THR A 136 -4.13 6.02 -7.75
C THR A 136 -5.22 6.64 -8.64
N PRO A 137 -4.85 7.30 -9.76
CA PRO A 137 -5.82 7.84 -10.70
C PRO A 137 -6.54 6.72 -11.46
N SER A 138 -7.79 6.96 -11.86
CA SER A 138 -8.55 6.06 -12.72
C SER A 138 -8.32 6.27 -14.21
N ASP A 139 -8.04 7.51 -14.65
CA ASP A 139 -8.09 7.92 -16.06
C ASP A 139 -6.77 8.51 -16.58
N SER A 140 -5.67 8.26 -15.86
CA SER A 140 -4.31 8.53 -16.38
C SER A 140 -3.89 7.43 -17.36
N TYR A 141 -3.09 7.79 -18.37
CA TYR A 141 -2.47 6.80 -19.27
C TYR A 141 -1.56 5.79 -18.54
N ARG A 142 -1.10 6.14 -17.32
CA ARG A 142 -0.32 5.27 -16.43
C ARG A 142 -1.16 4.58 -15.36
N ALA A 143 -2.47 4.84 -15.26
CA ALA A 143 -3.32 4.34 -14.17
C ALA A 143 -3.14 2.84 -13.85
N PRO A 144 -3.16 1.89 -14.81
CA PRO A 144 -2.95 0.47 -14.49
C PRO A 144 -1.54 0.16 -13.95
N LYS A 145 -0.54 0.92 -14.38
CA LYS A 145 0.86 0.76 -13.99
C LYS A 145 1.10 1.39 -12.62
N THR A 146 0.58 2.59 -12.40
CA THR A 146 0.59 3.28 -11.10
C THR A 146 -0.14 2.44 -10.06
N PHE A 147 -1.31 1.89 -10.37
CA PHE A 147 -2.02 0.97 -9.47
C PHE A 147 -1.12 -0.20 -9.04
N ALA A 148 -0.43 -0.85 -9.97
CA ALA A 148 0.45 -1.98 -9.66
C ALA A 148 1.67 -1.58 -8.82
N HIS A 149 2.24 -0.39 -9.09
CA HIS A 149 3.34 0.20 -8.34
C HIS A 149 2.94 0.49 -6.88
N GLU A 150 1.83 1.21 -6.68
CA GLU A 150 1.34 1.59 -5.35
C GLU A 150 0.83 0.38 -4.53
N LEU A 151 0.25 -0.61 -5.21
CA LEU A 151 -0.05 -1.89 -4.58
C LEU A 151 1.24 -2.60 -4.13
N GLY A 152 2.34 -2.43 -4.86
CA GLY A 152 3.66 -2.95 -4.48
C GLY A 152 4.16 -2.36 -3.16
N HIS A 153 3.97 -1.07 -2.95
CA HIS A 153 4.25 -0.45 -1.65
C HIS A 153 3.33 -0.97 -0.55
N SER A 154 2.02 -0.91 -0.76
CA SER A 154 1.07 -1.12 0.33
C SER A 154 0.91 -2.59 0.72
N LEU A 155 0.78 -3.48 -0.27
CA LEU A 155 0.55 -4.91 -0.05
C LEU A 155 1.86 -5.68 0.13
N LEU A 156 2.85 -5.40 -0.73
CA LEU A 156 4.11 -6.16 -0.77
C LEU A 156 5.22 -5.56 0.10
N GLY A 157 5.09 -4.31 0.55
CA GLY A 157 6.09 -3.64 1.39
C GLY A 157 7.37 -3.25 0.63
N LEU A 158 7.26 -3.04 -0.68
CA LEU A 158 8.39 -2.65 -1.52
C LEU A 158 8.69 -1.16 -1.37
N GLY A 159 9.94 -0.76 -1.60
CA GLY A 159 10.39 0.63 -1.57
C GLY A 159 10.61 1.19 -2.97
N ASP A 160 10.60 2.52 -3.08
CA ASP A 160 10.87 3.26 -4.32
C ASP A 160 12.32 3.07 -4.79
N GLU A 161 12.50 2.45 -5.94
CA GLU A 161 13.83 2.23 -6.52
C GLU A 161 14.35 3.47 -7.27
N TYR A 162 13.53 4.50 -7.50
CA TYR A 162 13.94 5.78 -8.09
C TYR A 162 14.38 6.83 -7.05
N SER A 163 14.29 6.54 -5.74
CA SER A 163 14.62 7.51 -4.68
C SER A 163 16.13 7.77 -4.55
N ASN A 164 16.57 9.03 -4.52
CA ASN A 164 17.99 9.37 -4.34
C ASN A 164 18.50 9.20 -2.90
N GLY A 165 17.66 8.70 -1.99
CA GLY A 165 18.06 8.37 -0.63
C GLY A 165 18.09 9.55 0.35
N TYR A 166 17.16 10.50 0.22
CA TYR A 166 16.96 11.55 1.24
C TYR A 166 16.09 11.11 2.42
N LEU A 167 15.38 9.97 2.33
CA LEU A 167 14.41 9.46 3.33
C LEU A 167 14.77 8.06 3.86
N LEU A 168 16.08 7.75 3.92
CA LEU A 168 16.58 6.37 4.01
C LEU A 168 16.34 5.64 5.34
N GLY A 169 16.31 6.34 6.48
CA GLY A 169 16.36 5.69 7.80
C GLY A 169 15.30 4.60 8.02
N ASP A 170 14.03 4.90 7.76
CA ASP A 170 12.93 3.96 7.98
C ASP A 170 12.60 3.09 6.76
N LYS A 171 12.72 3.65 5.54
CA LYS A 171 12.41 2.92 4.31
C LYS A 171 13.43 1.79 4.08
N GLU A 172 14.73 2.03 4.31
CA GLU A 172 15.76 1.00 4.16
C GLU A 172 15.61 -0.14 5.14
N LEU A 173 15.19 0.10 6.38
CA LEU A 173 15.04 -0.98 7.36
C LEU A 173 13.89 -1.92 7.00
N LYS A 174 12.86 -1.42 6.31
CA LYS A 174 11.60 -2.16 6.08
C LYS A 174 11.51 -2.79 4.69
N SER A 175 11.92 -2.08 3.63
CA SER A 175 11.78 -2.61 2.27
C SER A 175 12.93 -3.54 1.91
N LEU A 176 12.63 -4.75 1.45
CA LEU A 176 13.66 -5.74 1.15
C LEU A 176 14.33 -5.53 -0.23
N ASN A 177 13.77 -4.70 -1.12
CA ASN A 177 14.30 -4.39 -2.46
C ASN A 177 15.28 -3.21 -2.50
N LEU A 178 15.54 -2.55 -1.36
CA LEU A 178 16.49 -1.44 -1.22
C LEU A 178 17.58 -1.76 -0.18
N SER A 179 18.78 -1.19 -0.36
CA SER A 179 19.89 -1.30 0.59
C SER A 179 20.81 -0.07 0.53
N SER A 180 21.34 0.39 1.66
CA SER A 180 22.52 1.29 1.73
C SER A 180 23.83 0.52 1.91
N VAL A 181 23.76 -0.78 2.18
CA VAL A 181 24.92 -1.59 2.51
C VAL A 181 25.65 -2.01 1.23
N GLU A 182 26.85 -1.48 1.05
CA GLU A 182 27.69 -1.75 -0.13
C GLU A 182 28.42 -3.11 -0.08
N ASP A 183 28.59 -3.68 1.13
CA ASP A 183 29.18 -5.00 1.32
C ASP A 183 28.31 -6.07 0.64
N PRO A 184 28.78 -6.71 -0.45
CA PRO A 184 27.99 -7.70 -1.19
C PRO A 184 27.58 -8.91 -0.36
N ALA A 185 28.31 -9.23 0.72
CA ALA A 185 27.98 -10.33 1.62
C ALA A 185 26.80 -9.99 2.56
N LYS A 186 26.46 -8.71 2.70
CA LYS A 186 25.41 -8.20 3.60
C LYS A 186 24.21 -7.61 2.87
N ILE A 187 24.24 -7.59 1.53
CA ILE A 187 23.08 -7.10 0.77
C ILE A 187 21.92 -8.10 0.87
N LYS A 188 20.70 -7.59 0.97
CA LYS A 188 19.50 -8.39 1.27
C LYS A 188 19.20 -9.48 0.23
N TRP A 189 19.61 -9.26 -1.01
CA TRP A 189 19.45 -10.21 -2.12
C TRP A 189 20.77 -10.87 -2.54
N THR A 190 21.74 -10.99 -1.63
CA THR A 190 23.07 -11.57 -1.91
C THR A 190 22.98 -12.97 -2.55
N GLN A 191 22.03 -13.80 -2.10
CA GLN A 191 21.81 -15.15 -2.62
C GLN A 191 21.24 -15.19 -4.04
N LEU A 192 20.74 -14.07 -4.55
CA LEU A 192 20.15 -13.95 -5.87
C LEU A 192 21.10 -13.33 -6.90
N LEU A 193 22.28 -12.85 -6.48
CA LEU A 193 23.23 -12.22 -7.39
C LEU A 193 23.61 -13.17 -8.54
N GLY A 194 23.46 -12.70 -9.78
CA GLY A 194 23.70 -13.47 -11.00
C GLY A 194 22.52 -14.32 -11.47
N PHE A 195 21.48 -14.49 -10.66
CA PHE A 195 20.26 -15.19 -11.06
C PHE A 195 19.28 -14.23 -11.77
N ARG A 196 18.84 -14.60 -12.98
CA ARG A 196 17.82 -13.86 -13.77
C ARG A 196 18.06 -12.34 -13.84
N ASN A 197 19.29 -11.94 -14.17
CA ASN A 197 19.71 -10.53 -14.25
C ASN A 197 19.55 -9.76 -12.93
N THR A 198 19.66 -10.42 -11.79
CA THR A 198 19.74 -9.75 -10.48
C THR A 198 21.18 -9.33 -10.21
N TYR A 199 21.39 -8.05 -9.94
CA TYR A 199 22.69 -7.46 -9.64
C TYR A 199 22.55 -6.40 -8.55
N THR A 200 23.64 -5.74 -8.20
CA THR A 200 23.62 -4.59 -7.30
C THR A 200 24.05 -3.37 -8.08
N CYS A 201 23.18 -2.37 -8.18
CA CYS A 201 23.54 -1.09 -8.80
C CYS A 201 22.99 0.08 -7.98
N ARG A 202 23.62 1.24 -8.16
CA ARG A 202 23.04 2.49 -7.69
C ARG A 202 21.90 2.89 -8.62
N ASN A 203 20.83 3.41 -8.05
CA ASN A 203 19.72 3.86 -8.87
C ASN A 203 20.01 5.14 -9.65
N ALA A 204 20.87 6.02 -9.14
CA ALA A 204 21.33 7.23 -9.80
C ALA A 204 22.80 7.51 -9.47
N TYR A 205 23.46 8.31 -10.32
CA TYR A 205 24.82 8.76 -10.07
C TYR A 205 24.90 9.53 -8.75
N GLY A 206 25.81 9.14 -7.86
CA GLY A 206 25.96 9.75 -6.53
C GLY A 206 24.95 9.27 -5.47
N SER A 207 23.99 8.41 -5.82
CA SER A 207 23.05 7.85 -4.85
C SER A 207 23.72 6.83 -3.93
N LYS A 208 23.41 6.89 -2.63
CA LYS A 208 23.81 5.87 -1.65
C LYS A 208 22.91 4.63 -1.67
N MET A 209 21.78 4.71 -2.37
CA MET A 209 20.80 3.65 -2.44
C MET A 209 21.16 2.63 -3.53
N LEU A 210 21.17 1.37 -3.13
CA LEU A 210 21.38 0.22 -3.98
C LEU A 210 20.06 -0.48 -4.26
N VAL A 211 19.92 -0.92 -5.49
CA VAL A 211 18.76 -1.67 -6.00
C VAL A 211 19.23 -2.94 -6.67
N SER A 212 18.29 -3.86 -6.85
CA SER A 212 18.56 -5.21 -7.37
C SER A 212 18.51 -5.35 -8.90
N SER A 213 18.03 -4.30 -9.57
CA SER A 213 17.86 -4.22 -11.03
C SER A 213 17.76 -2.76 -11.46
N TYR A 214 18.18 -2.44 -12.68
CA TYR A 214 17.86 -1.18 -13.34
C TYR A 214 16.42 -1.16 -13.86
N GLU A 215 15.85 -2.32 -14.17
CA GLU A 215 14.50 -2.48 -14.69
C GLU A 215 13.59 -3.03 -13.59
N CYS A 216 12.78 -2.16 -13.01
CA CYS A 216 11.78 -2.52 -12.03
C CYS A 216 10.62 -1.53 -12.08
N ILE A 217 9.38 -2.01 -11.93
CA ILE A 217 8.20 -1.16 -11.83
C ILE A 217 8.30 -0.17 -10.65
N MET A 218 9.02 -0.56 -9.57
CA MET A 218 9.30 0.29 -8.41
C MET A 218 10.27 1.44 -8.71
N ARG A 219 10.89 1.43 -9.89
CA ARG A 219 11.75 2.49 -10.40
C ARG A 219 11.07 3.29 -11.50
N ASP A 220 10.52 2.58 -12.49
CA ASP A 220 9.77 3.14 -13.60
C ASP A 220 8.63 2.18 -13.93
N THR A 221 7.42 2.70 -13.86
CA THR A 221 6.15 2.02 -14.14
C THR A 221 6.06 1.35 -15.54
N ASN A 222 6.99 1.63 -16.46
CA ASN A 222 7.08 0.95 -17.74
C ASN A 222 7.64 -0.48 -17.66
N TYR A 223 8.31 -0.84 -16.57
CA TYR A 223 8.88 -2.18 -16.37
C TYR A 223 7.93 -3.12 -15.62
N GLN A 224 8.31 -4.40 -15.57
CA GLN A 224 7.75 -5.38 -14.65
C GLN A 224 8.47 -5.30 -13.29
N PHE A 225 7.94 -5.97 -12.26
CA PHE A 225 8.71 -6.17 -11.02
C PHE A 225 10.01 -6.92 -11.31
N CYS A 226 11.12 -6.46 -10.73
CA CYS A 226 12.39 -7.19 -10.76
C CYS A 226 12.28 -8.51 -9.96
N GLU A 227 13.23 -9.43 -10.16
CA GLU A 227 13.15 -10.76 -9.53
C GLU A 227 13.09 -10.71 -8.00
N VAL A 228 13.84 -9.78 -7.39
CA VAL A 228 13.81 -9.55 -5.94
C VAL A 228 12.43 -9.10 -5.47
N CYS A 229 11.81 -8.13 -6.15
CA CYS A 229 10.45 -7.68 -5.84
C CYS A 229 9.42 -8.79 -6.05
N ARG A 230 9.56 -9.61 -7.10
CA ARG A 230 8.66 -10.75 -7.37
C ARG A 230 8.73 -11.80 -6.28
N LEU A 231 9.93 -12.21 -5.87
CA LEU A 231 10.13 -13.22 -4.83
C LEU A 231 9.64 -12.74 -3.46
N GLN A 232 9.90 -11.48 -3.12
CA GLN A 232 9.34 -10.85 -1.93
C GLN A 232 7.83 -10.80 -1.99
N GLY A 233 7.30 -10.44 -3.16
CA GLY A 233 5.89 -10.44 -3.44
C GLY A 233 5.26 -11.81 -3.21
N TYR A 234 5.85 -12.88 -3.75
CA TYR A 234 5.36 -14.25 -3.51
C TYR A 234 5.38 -14.64 -2.03
N LYS A 235 6.48 -14.34 -1.32
CA LYS A 235 6.57 -14.59 0.12
C LYS A 235 5.49 -13.82 0.90
N ARG A 236 5.25 -12.56 0.54
CA ARG A 236 4.26 -11.74 1.23
C ARG A 236 2.84 -12.21 0.94
N MET A 237 2.53 -12.51 -0.32
CA MET A 237 1.24 -13.05 -0.73
C MET A 237 0.96 -14.40 -0.05
N SER A 238 1.95 -15.30 0.04
CA SER A 238 1.75 -16.58 0.72
C SER A 238 1.49 -16.42 2.23
N GLN A 239 2.03 -15.39 2.87
CA GLN A 239 1.75 -15.09 4.28
C GLN A 239 0.35 -14.51 4.51
N LEU A 240 -0.27 -13.92 3.49
CA LEU A 240 -1.62 -13.35 3.57
C LEU A 240 -2.70 -14.42 3.38
N VAL A 241 -2.38 -15.52 2.71
CA VAL A 241 -3.28 -16.68 2.58
C VAL A 241 -3.12 -17.55 3.83
N LYS A 242 -3.99 -17.35 4.83
CA LYS A 242 -4.15 -18.32 5.93
C LYS A 242 -4.66 -19.63 5.30
N ASP A 243 -3.99 -20.74 5.59
CA ASP A 243 -4.31 -22.12 5.17
C ASP A 243 -3.81 -22.63 3.79
N ALA A 244 -2.78 -22.03 3.19
CA ALA A 244 -2.19 -22.63 1.98
C ALA A 244 -1.16 -23.74 2.32
N GLU A 245 -1.53 -25.00 2.10
CA GLU A 245 -0.57 -25.93 1.49
C GLU A 245 -0.20 -25.34 0.13
N LEU A 246 0.99 -24.73 0.05
CA LEU A 246 1.57 -24.26 -1.20
C LEU A 246 1.84 -25.48 -2.09
N TYR A 247 0.90 -25.81 -2.97
CA TYR A 247 1.16 -26.73 -4.08
C TYR A 247 2.10 -26.03 -5.06
N VAL A 248 3.39 -26.29 -4.91
CA VAL A 248 4.38 -26.04 -5.96
C VAL A 248 4.26 -27.21 -6.93
N ALA A 249 3.71 -26.96 -8.12
CA ALA A 249 3.73 -27.91 -9.23
C ALA A 249 5.11 -27.95 -9.89
#